data_AF-A0A849EMH6-F1
#
_entry.id   AF-A0A849EMH6-F1
#
_cell.length_a   1.000
_cell.length_b   1.000
_cell.length_c   1.000
_cell.angle_alpha   90.00
_cell.angle_beta   90.00
_cell.angle_gamma   90.00
#
_symmetry.space_group_name_H-M   'P 1'
#
loop_
_entity.id
_entity.type
_entity.pdbx_description
1 polymer ?
#
loop_
_entity_poly.entity_id
_entity_poly.type
_entity_poly.pdbx_seq_one_letter_code
_entity_poly.pdbx_strand_id
1 'polypeptide(L)'
;MRPNFTQKILAACLVLFSYMGFSQEFNTFDIRYQNNLKGDLTFIANNIVNRDGGTGNTEPEDPYNATGNSSTYNDWLNQQYIDVDSDATTFSSSSATFTFPNANCNLIRYAGLYWSATYPSEQAGQALGTNRQNDFNQVKLMVPGGAYIDVVADEVL
;
A
#
# COMPACT_ATOMS: atom_id res chain seq x y z
N MET A 1 -53.39 7.28 -26.07
CA MET A 1 -52.28 6.97 -25.14
C MET A 1 -51.61 5.69 -25.59
N ARG A 2 -50.29 5.68 -25.83
CA ARG A 2 -49.57 4.44 -26.14
C ARG A 2 -49.30 3.67 -24.83
N PRO A 3 -49.61 2.37 -24.75
CA PRO A 3 -49.35 1.59 -23.54
C PRO A 3 -47.84 1.50 -23.28
N ASN A 4 -47.43 1.84 -22.06
CA ASN A 4 -46.03 1.87 -21.60
C ASN A 4 -45.62 0.61 -20.82
N PHE A 5 -46.28 -0.52 -21.10
CA PHE A 5 -46.08 -1.78 -20.38
C PHE A 5 -44.63 -2.25 -20.40
N THR A 6 -43.95 -2.16 -21.54
CA THR A 6 -42.54 -2.56 -21.68
C THR A 6 -41.62 -1.74 -20.77
N GLN A 7 -41.84 -0.42 -20.66
CA GLN A 7 -41.05 0.45 -19.78
C GLN A 7 -41.28 0.12 -18.30
N LYS A 8 -42.52 -0.20 -17.92
CA LYS A 8 -42.87 -0.61 -16.55
C LYS A 8 -42.23 -1.93 -16.17
N ILE A 9 -42.23 -2.91 -17.08
CA ILE A 9 -41.56 -4.21 -16.87
C ILE A 9 -40.05 -3.99 -16.73
N LEU A 10 -39.44 -3.19 -17.62
CA LEU A 10 -38.01 -2.92 -17.55
C LEU A 10 -37.60 -2.25 -16.23
N ALA A 11 -38.38 -1.26 -15.77
CA ALA A 11 -38.16 -0.59 -14.48
C ALA A 11 -38.32 -1.55 -13.30
N ALA A 12 -39.33 -2.42 -13.32
CA ALA A 12 -39.54 -3.43 -12.28
C ALA A 12 -38.37 -4.44 -12.22
N CYS A 13 -37.89 -4.91 -13.39
CA CYS A 13 -36.72 -5.77 -13.45
C CYS A 13 -35.48 -5.06 -12.88
N LEU A 14 -35.24 -3.79 -13.24
CA LEU A 14 -34.08 -3.03 -12.75
C LEU A 14 -34.09 -2.86 -11.23
N VAL A 15 -35.27 -2.62 -10.64
CA VAL A 15 -35.46 -2.56 -9.18
C VAL A 15 -35.26 -3.92 -8.52
N LEU A 16 -35.72 -5.01 -9.14
CA LEU A 16 -35.50 -6.37 -8.61
C LEU A 16 -34.03 -6.79 -8.69
N PHE A 17 -33.31 -6.41 -9.75
CA PHE A 17 -31.88 -6.68 -9.89
C PHE A 17 -31.02 -5.89 -8.88
N SER A 18 -31.44 -4.70 -8.45
CA SER A 18 -30.71 -3.95 -7.42
C SER A 18 -30.72 -4.63 -6.03
N TYR A 19 -31.66 -5.54 -5.76
CA TYR A 19 -31.70 -6.30 -4.50
C TYR A 19 -30.72 -7.48 -4.45
N MET A 20 -30.05 -7.82 -5.56
CA MET A 20 -29.08 -8.92 -5.62
C MET A 20 -27.62 -8.46 -5.60
N GLY A 21 -27.37 -7.16 -5.34
CA GLY A 21 -26.02 -6.63 -5.21
C GLY A 21 -25.40 -7.01 -3.86
N PHE A 22 -24.43 -7.93 -3.87
CA PHE A 22 -23.54 -8.15 -2.74
C PHE A 22 -22.24 -7.38 -2.95
N SER A 23 -21.77 -6.69 -1.90
CA SER A 23 -20.39 -6.19 -1.88
C SER A 23 -19.45 -7.37 -1.67
N GLN A 24 -18.33 -7.40 -2.40
CA GLN A 24 -17.28 -8.38 -2.17
C GLN A 24 -16.24 -7.76 -1.25
N GLU A 25 -16.00 -8.42 -0.13
CA GLU A 25 -14.90 -8.14 0.79
C GLU A 25 -13.96 -9.34 0.70
N PHE A 26 -12.66 -9.10 0.55
CA PHE A 26 -11.70 -10.21 0.47
C PHE A 26 -11.58 -10.91 1.83
N ASN A 27 -11.49 -10.14 2.92
CA ASN A 27 -11.57 -10.62 4.30
C ASN A 27 -12.38 -9.69 5.18
N THR A 28 -13.12 -10.24 6.14
CA THR A 28 -13.87 -9.44 7.13
C THR A 28 -12.96 -8.59 7.99
N PHE A 29 -13.36 -7.34 8.26
CA PHE A 29 -12.69 -6.48 9.23
C PHE A 29 -12.68 -7.10 10.64
N ASP A 30 -11.51 -7.54 11.07
CA ASP A 30 -11.27 -8.07 12.41
C ASP A 30 -10.32 -7.19 13.23
N ILE A 31 -10.56 -7.13 14.54
CA ILE A 31 -9.75 -6.34 15.47
C ILE A 31 -8.42 -7.06 15.71
N ARG A 32 -7.30 -6.50 15.23
CA ARG A 32 -5.95 -7.07 15.42
C ARG A 32 -5.38 -6.86 16.83
N TYR A 33 -5.69 -5.74 17.47
CA TYR A 33 -5.27 -5.46 18.84
C TYR A 33 -6.26 -4.53 19.54
N GLN A 34 -6.68 -4.89 20.75
CA GLN A 34 -7.55 -4.07 21.58
C GLN A 34 -7.06 -4.05 23.01
N ASN A 35 -6.89 -2.85 23.57
CA ASN A 35 -6.54 -2.67 24.98
C ASN A 35 -6.93 -1.26 25.46
N ASN A 36 -7.12 -1.09 26.76
CA ASN A 36 -7.33 0.21 27.38
C ASN A 36 -6.00 0.74 27.91
N LEU A 37 -5.40 1.67 27.16
CA LEU A 37 -4.08 2.21 27.45
C LEU A 37 -4.15 3.73 27.63
N LYS A 38 -3.35 4.27 28.55
CA LYS A 38 -3.01 5.69 28.58
C LYS A 38 -1.71 5.86 27.82
N GLY A 39 -1.80 6.22 26.55
CA GLY A 39 -0.67 6.40 25.67
C GLY A 39 -1.14 6.89 24.31
N ASP A 40 -0.20 6.97 23.37
CA ASP A 40 -0.46 7.47 22.02
C ASP A 40 -0.33 6.35 21.00
N LEU A 41 -1.00 6.55 19.86
CA LEU A 41 -0.79 5.78 18.66
C LEU A 41 0.11 6.59 17.73
N THR A 42 1.14 5.98 17.17
CA THR A 42 1.99 6.61 16.15
C THR A 42 2.13 5.71 14.95
N PHE A 43 2.00 6.29 13.77
CA PHE A 43 2.30 5.65 12.50
C PHE A 43 3.55 6.29 11.90
N ILE A 44 4.44 5.45 11.41
CA ILE A 44 5.51 5.83 10.49
C ILE A 44 5.34 5.01 9.22
N ALA A 45 5.72 5.60 8.09
CA ALA A 45 5.58 4.97 6.79
C ALA A 45 6.69 5.46 5.85
N ASN A 46 6.94 4.67 4.83
CA ASN A 46 7.81 4.94 3.70
C ASN A 46 7.11 4.48 2.42
N ASN A 47 7.70 4.81 1.28
CA ASN A 47 7.28 4.32 -0.02
C ASN A 47 8.41 3.45 -0.59
N ILE A 48 8.06 2.48 -1.43
CA ILE A 48 9.02 1.60 -2.12
C ILE A 48 9.29 2.04 -3.57
N VAL A 49 8.52 3.00 -4.08
CA VAL A 49 8.68 3.58 -5.41
C VAL A 49 8.64 5.09 -5.34
N ASN A 50 9.35 5.73 -6.26
CA ASN A 50 9.31 7.17 -6.49
C ASN A 50 9.68 7.44 -7.96
N ARG A 51 9.53 8.69 -8.40
CA ARG A 51 9.86 9.10 -9.76
C ARG A 51 11.36 8.97 -10.04
N ASP A 52 11.68 8.56 -11.26
CA ASP A 52 12.97 8.78 -11.90
C ASP A 52 12.78 9.78 -13.06
N GLY A 53 13.28 11.00 -12.87
CA GLY A 53 13.23 12.08 -13.86
C GLY A 53 14.41 12.12 -14.84
N GLY A 54 15.35 11.17 -14.76
CA GLY A 54 16.55 11.14 -15.61
C GLY A 54 17.58 12.23 -15.29
N THR A 55 17.53 12.78 -14.07
CA THR A 55 18.50 13.75 -13.56
C THR A 55 18.91 13.36 -12.15
N GLY A 56 20.13 13.73 -11.73
CA GLY A 56 20.67 13.35 -10.41
C GLY A 56 20.01 13.99 -9.18
N ASN A 57 18.93 14.77 -9.36
CA ASN A 57 18.12 15.33 -8.26
C ASN A 57 16.63 14.92 -8.38
N THR A 58 16.37 13.93 -9.23
CA THR A 58 15.05 13.35 -9.46
C THR A 58 15.16 11.84 -9.52
N GLU A 59 16.11 11.25 -8.81
CA GLU A 59 16.25 9.80 -8.66
C GLU A 59 15.22 9.27 -7.66
N PRO A 60 14.96 7.95 -7.61
CA PRO A 60 13.97 7.37 -6.68
C PRO A 60 14.24 7.73 -5.21
N GLU A 61 15.49 7.89 -4.84
CA GLU A 61 15.94 8.24 -3.50
C GLU A 61 15.72 9.73 -3.17
N ASP A 62 15.43 10.57 -4.18
CA ASP A 62 15.23 12.01 -4.01
C ASP A 62 13.79 12.38 -3.61
N PRO A 63 13.61 13.16 -2.53
CA PRO A 63 12.29 13.56 -2.07
C PRO A 63 11.41 14.18 -3.16
N TYR A 64 10.17 13.71 -3.27
CA TYR A 64 9.13 14.35 -4.06
C TYR A 64 8.22 15.23 -3.19
N ASN A 65 8.69 16.42 -2.85
CA ASN A 65 7.95 17.33 -1.96
C ASN A 65 7.03 18.31 -2.72
N ALA A 66 6.75 18.05 -4.00
CA ALA A 66 5.87 18.92 -4.78
C ALA A 66 4.42 18.74 -4.36
N THR A 67 3.66 19.84 -4.27
CA THR A 67 2.26 19.84 -3.85
C THR A 67 1.44 20.81 -4.68
N GLY A 68 0.14 20.54 -4.86
CA GLY A 68 -0.73 21.40 -5.66
C GLY A 68 -0.29 21.43 -7.13
N ASN A 69 -0.27 22.61 -7.75
CA ASN A 69 0.01 22.75 -9.19
C ASN A 69 1.45 22.38 -9.60
N SER A 70 2.39 22.24 -8.66
CA SER A 70 3.75 21.74 -8.95
C SER A 70 3.86 20.22 -8.90
N SER A 71 2.81 19.52 -8.45
CA SER A 71 2.73 18.06 -8.44
C SER A 71 1.99 17.52 -9.67
N THR A 72 2.21 16.24 -9.98
CA THR A 72 1.48 15.51 -11.02
C THR A 72 1.10 14.11 -10.53
N TYR A 73 0.28 13.39 -11.29
CA TYR A 73 -0.14 12.04 -10.96
C TYR A 73 1.02 11.04 -11.08
N ASN A 74 1.06 10.04 -10.19
CA ASN A 74 2.09 8.99 -10.22
C ASN A 74 2.14 8.26 -11.58
N ASP A 75 0.98 8.06 -12.23
CA ASP A 75 0.86 7.43 -13.55
C ASP A 75 1.56 8.22 -14.68
N TRP A 76 1.85 9.50 -14.45
CA TRP A 76 2.51 10.38 -15.42
C TRP A 76 4.01 10.53 -15.14
N LEU A 77 4.49 9.87 -14.08
CA LEU A 77 5.88 9.84 -13.70
C LEU A 77 6.43 8.44 -13.96
N ASN A 78 7.68 8.38 -14.39
CA ASN A 78 8.39 7.12 -14.47
C ASN A 78 8.67 6.63 -13.03
N GLN A 79 7.83 5.74 -12.49
CA GLN A 79 8.02 5.20 -11.14
C GLN A 79 9.06 4.08 -11.17
N GLN A 80 10.08 4.19 -10.33
CA GLN A 80 11.15 3.21 -10.15
C GLN A 80 11.27 2.85 -8.67
N TYR A 81 11.84 1.68 -8.39
CA TYR A 81 12.07 1.22 -7.03
C TYR A 81 13.10 2.09 -6.31
N ILE A 82 12.86 2.31 -5.01
CA ILE A 82 13.81 2.96 -4.11
C ILE A 82 14.78 1.89 -3.57
N ASP A 83 16.07 2.23 -3.50
CA ASP A 83 17.10 1.42 -2.85
C ASP A 83 18.00 2.30 -1.96
N VAL A 84 17.79 2.22 -0.65
CA VAL A 84 18.51 3.04 0.35
C VAL A 84 19.73 2.36 0.96
N ASP A 85 20.01 1.10 0.61
CA ASP A 85 21.06 0.30 1.24
C ASP A 85 21.96 -0.48 0.27
N SER A 86 21.62 -0.54 -1.01
CA SER A 86 22.37 -1.24 -2.06
C SER A 86 22.58 -2.74 -1.77
N ASP A 87 21.66 -3.36 -1.03
CA ASP A 87 21.69 -4.80 -0.77
C ASP A 87 21.22 -5.59 -2.01
N ALA A 88 22.14 -6.29 -2.66
CA ALA A 88 21.88 -7.08 -3.87
C ALA A 88 20.92 -8.27 -3.65
N THR A 89 20.55 -8.60 -2.41
CA THR A 89 19.55 -9.62 -2.09
C THR A 89 18.12 -9.09 -2.09
N THR A 90 17.94 -7.77 -2.21
CA THR A 90 16.64 -7.10 -2.32
C THR A 90 16.50 -6.36 -3.64
N PHE A 91 15.29 -6.28 -4.18
CA PHE A 91 15.01 -5.48 -5.38
C PHE A 91 14.62 -4.03 -5.04
N SER A 92 14.22 -3.78 -3.80
CA SER A 92 13.94 -2.45 -3.26
C SER A 92 14.15 -2.44 -1.75
N SER A 93 14.52 -1.29 -1.22
CA SER A 93 14.68 -1.06 0.21
C SER A 93 14.26 0.37 0.55
N SER A 94 13.57 0.54 1.67
CA SER A 94 13.15 1.85 2.14
C SER A 94 13.18 1.89 3.65
N SER A 95 13.31 3.08 4.23
CA SER A 95 13.42 3.25 5.67
C SER A 95 12.52 4.38 6.17
N ALA A 96 12.13 4.28 7.43
CA ALA A 96 11.41 5.33 8.14
C ALA A 96 11.96 5.44 9.55
N THR A 97 12.09 6.67 10.05
CA THR A 97 12.63 6.94 11.37
C THR A 97 11.50 7.12 12.36
N PHE A 98 11.38 6.20 13.32
CA PHE A 98 10.48 6.36 14.45
C PHE A 98 11.21 7.02 15.63
N THR A 99 10.67 8.15 16.09
CA THR A 99 11.10 8.79 17.33
C THR A 99 9.90 9.02 18.22
N PHE A 100 10.10 8.83 19.52
CA PHE A 100 9.09 9.12 20.53
C PHE A 100 9.77 9.74 21.75
N PRO A 101 9.11 10.67 22.46
CA PRO A 101 9.70 11.33 23.61
C PRO A 101 9.97 10.32 24.73
N ASN A 102 10.96 10.60 25.57
CA ASN A 102 11.27 9.82 26.77
C ASN A 102 11.32 8.30 26.54
N ALA A 103 12.18 7.84 25.64
CA ALA A 103 12.29 6.43 25.27
C ALA A 103 12.46 5.46 26.46
N ASN A 104 13.06 5.94 27.56
CA ASN A 104 13.25 5.16 28.79
C ASN A 104 12.01 5.10 29.71
N CYS A 105 11.01 5.97 29.48
CA CYS A 105 9.79 6.06 30.30
C CYS A 105 8.54 5.56 29.55
N ASN A 106 8.65 5.35 28.25
CA ASN A 106 7.57 4.89 27.39
C ASN A 106 7.79 3.44 26.98
N LEU A 107 6.69 2.70 26.78
CA LEU A 107 6.73 1.30 26.38
C LEU A 107 5.84 1.09 25.17
N ILE A 108 6.39 0.49 24.11
CA ILE A 108 5.63 0.04 22.95
C ILE A 108 4.81 -1.18 23.38
N ARG A 109 3.48 -1.03 23.42
CA ARG A 109 2.56 -2.10 23.81
C ARG A 109 2.15 -2.99 22.66
N TYR A 110 2.18 -2.45 21.44
CA TYR A 110 1.85 -3.13 20.21
C TYR A 110 2.57 -2.45 19.04
N ALA A 111 3.07 -3.23 18.10
CA ALA A 111 3.62 -2.78 16.83
C ALA A 111 3.04 -3.67 15.72
N GLY A 112 2.49 -3.05 14.69
CA GLY A 112 2.01 -3.75 13.50
C GLY A 112 2.77 -3.26 12.28
N LEU A 113 3.27 -4.19 11.49
CA LEU A 113 3.87 -3.92 10.19
C LEU A 113 2.81 -4.20 9.12
N TYR A 114 2.55 -3.20 8.28
CA TYR A 114 1.61 -3.29 7.18
C TYR A 114 2.33 -2.82 5.92
N TRP A 115 2.12 -3.54 4.83
CA TRP A 115 2.60 -3.15 3.51
C TRP A 115 1.54 -3.53 2.48
N SER A 116 1.59 -2.83 1.35
CA SER A 116 0.72 -3.08 0.22
C SER A 116 1.48 -2.69 -1.04
N ALA A 117 1.18 -3.38 -2.13
CA ALA A 117 1.71 -3.07 -3.43
C ALA A 117 0.76 -3.56 -4.52
N THR A 118 0.71 -2.81 -5.61
CA THR A 118 -0.10 -3.15 -6.78
C THR A 118 0.83 -3.76 -7.83
N TYR A 119 0.73 -5.07 -8.05
CA TYR A 119 1.52 -5.80 -9.05
C TYR A 119 0.64 -6.29 -10.21
N PRO A 120 0.21 -5.42 -11.13
CA PRO A 120 -0.46 -5.89 -12.34
C PRO A 120 0.50 -6.71 -13.22
N SER A 121 1.80 -6.42 -13.15
CA SER A 121 2.93 -7.06 -13.82
C SER A 121 4.23 -6.71 -13.08
N GLU A 122 5.33 -7.40 -13.38
CA GLU A 122 6.65 -7.13 -12.76
C GLU A 122 7.18 -5.72 -13.04
N GLN A 123 6.95 -5.23 -14.27
CA GLN A 123 7.37 -3.90 -14.72
C GLN A 123 6.19 -3.19 -15.40
N ALA A 124 6.20 -1.86 -15.38
CA ALA A 124 5.23 -1.04 -16.09
C ALA A 124 5.34 -1.25 -17.61
N GLY A 125 4.20 -1.22 -18.32
CA GLY A 125 4.14 -1.42 -19.77
C GLY A 125 4.15 -2.89 -20.24
N GLN A 126 4.33 -3.84 -19.32
CA GLN A 126 4.13 -5.28 -19.58
C GLN A 126 2.64 -5.63 -19.65
N ALA A 127 2.30 -6.75 -20.30
CA ALA A 127 0.95 -7.29 -20.23
C ALA A 127 0.58 -7.68 -18.79
N LEU A 128 -0.69 -7.49 -18.42
CA LEU A 128 -1.19 -7.87 -17.09
C LEU A 128 -0.95 -9.37 -16.85
N GLY A 129 -0.38 -9.69 -15.69
CA GLY A 129 -0.02 -11.05 -15.29
C GLY A 129 1.38 -11.51 -15.72
N THR A 130 2.13 -10.73 -16.51
CA THR A 130 3.50 -11.09 -16.90
C THR A 130 4.47 -10.99 -15.72
N ASN A 131 5.20 -12.09 -15.45
CA ASN A 131 6.24 -12.22 -14.43
C ASN A 131 5.84 -11.78 -13.02
N ARG A 132 4.54 -11.81 -12.68
CA ARG A 132 4.08 -11.46 -11.34
C ARG A 132 4.63 -12.46 -10.31
N GLN A 133 5.39 -11.96 -9.35
CA GLN A 133 5.86 -12.75 -8.21
C GLN A 133 4.73 -12.90 -7.17
N ASN A 134 4.71 -14.03 -6.47
CA ASN A 134 3.75 -14.34 -5.41
C ASN A 134 4.35 -14.15 -4.01
N ASP A 135 5.37 -13.31 -3.91
CA ASP A 135 6.14 -12.99 -2.70
C ASP A 135 5.61 -11.75 -1.96
N PHE A 136 4.47 -11.20 -2.40
CA PHE A 136 3.87 -10.00 -1.81
C PHE A 136 3.53 -10.15 -0.32
N ASN A 137 3.52 -11.36 0.23
CA ASN A 137 3.31 -11.62 1.65
C ASN A 137 4.62 -11.77 2.43
N GLN A 138 5.76 -11.43 1.86
CA GLN A 138 7.07 -11.52 2.51
C GLN A 138 7.84 -10.20 2.40
N VAL A 139 8.53 -9.80 3.46
CA VAL A 139 9.42 -8.64 3.49
C VAL A 139 10.65 -8.93 4.36
N LYS A 140 11.76 -8.26 4.08
CA LYS A 140 12.90 -8.20 4.99
C LYS A 140 12.77 -6.96 5.88
N LEU A 141 12.81 -7.14 7.20
CA LEU A 141 12.76 -6.05 8.18
C LEU A 141 14.10 -5.89 8.87
N MET A 142 14.61 -4.67 8.95
CA MET A 142 15.78 -4.32 9.76
C MET A 142 15.43 -3.22 10.75
N VAL A 143 15.74 -3.46 12.02
CA VAL A 143 15.66 -2.44 13.09
C VAL A 143 17.02 -1.76 13.27
N PRO A 144 17.09 -0.55 13.87
CA PRO A 144 18.35 0.15 14.08
C PRO A 144 19.40 -0.71 14.78
N GLY A 145 20.58 -0.85 14.16
CA GLY A 145 21.70 -1.65 14.68
C GLY A 145 21.52 -3.17 14.60
N GLY A 146 20.42 -3.66 14.00
CA GLY A 146 20.17 -5.07 13.76
C GLY A 146 20.63 -5.54 12.38
N ALA A 147 20.31 -6.80 12.07
CA ALA A 147 20.40 -7.36 10.73
C ALA A 147 19.00 -7.56 10.15
N TYR A 148 18.90 -7.77 8.84
CA TYR A 148 17.65 -8.15 8.20
C TYR A 148 17.10 -9.46 8.75
N ILE A 149 15.80 -9.47 9.02
CA ILE A 149 15.02 -10.68 9.32
C ILE A 149 13.93 -10.85 8.26
N ASP A 150 13.71 -12.09 7.81
CA ASP A 150 12.60 -12.41 6.93
C ASP A 150 11.30 -12.45 7.73
N VAL A 151 10.30 -11.70 7.28
CA VAL A 151 8.96 -11.62 7.88
C VAL A 151 7.94 -12.07 6.85
N VAL A 152 7.04 -12.96 7.27
CA VAL A 152 5.88 -13.38 6.49
C VAL A 152 4.64 -12.71 7.09
N ALA A 153 3.74 -12.21 6.25
CA ALA A 153 2.48 -11.63 6.70
C ALA A 153 1.66 -12.68 7.45
N ASP A 154 1.21 -12.33 8.65
CA ASP A 154 0.26 -13.15 9.40
C ASP A 154 -1.11 -13.20 8.71
N GLU A 155 -1.44 -12.18 7.92
CA GLU A 155 -2.71 -12.04 7.21
C GLU A 155 -2.53 -11.20 5.93
N VAL A 156 -3.14 -11.66 4.83
CA VAL A 156 -3.22 -10.96 3.54
C VAL A 156 -4.60 -10.33 3.41
N LEU A 157 -4.66 -9.00 3.28
CA LEU A 157 -5.90 -8.20 3.22
C LEU A 157 -6.41 -7.94 1.81
#